data_AF-A0A936MUL5-F1
#
_entry.id   AF-A0A936MUL5-F1
#
_cell.length_a   1.000
_cell.length_b   1.000
_cell.length_c   1.000
_cell.angle_alpha   90.00
_cell.angle_beta   90.00
_cell.angle_gamma   90.00
#
_symmetry.space_group_name_H-M   'P 1'
#
loop_
_entity.id
_entity.type
_entity.pdbx_description
1 polymer ?
#
loop_
_entity_poly.entity_id
_entity_poly.type
_entity_poly.pdbx_seq_one_letter_code
_entity_poly.pdbx_strand_id
1 'polypeptide(L)'
;MATVSYGTVSLTIADALTPPAKAGNLSADEVRRLPKAPRGIGLAGAHTADAIGKAGTKLTLPADITAEILLAVCQKAEDIDQVIIDLEVVLTILKQANLLFDAEAWEMLRRVNDQVKAQAKYAPELEIIFRTLFDFMSRKRSSSQGPTEG
;
A
#
# COMPACT_ATOMS: atom_id res chain seq x y z
N MET A 1 10.10 -20.54 -1.99
CA MET A 1 9.74 -19.17 -2.43
C MET A 1 8.23 -19.03 -2.36
N ALA A 2 7.69 -17.94 -1.83
CA ALA A 2 6.25 -17.66 -1.86
C ALA A 2 5.96 -16.53 -2.86
N THR A 3 5.02 -16.77 -3.80
CA THR A 3 4.57 -15.79 -4.79
C THR A 3 3.10 -15.44 -4.52
N VAL A 4 2.79 -14.16 -4.36
CA VAL A 4 1.42 -13.65 -4.28
C VAL A 4 1.14 -12.87 -5.56
N SER A 5 0.09 -13.24 -6.30
CA SER A 5 -0.26 -12.64 -7.60
C SER A 5 -1.66 -12.02 -7.57
N TYR A 6 -1.74 -10.71 -7.72
CA TYR A 6 -2.97 -9.98 -8.04
C TYR A 6 -2.75 -9.18 -9.34
N GLY A 7 -3.51 -9.47 -10.39
CA GLY A 7 -3.63 -8.60 -11.57
C GLY A 7 -2.34 -8.17 -12.29
N THR A 8 -1.20 -8.88 -12.14
CA THR A 8 0.18 -8.61 -12.60
C THR A 8 1.15 -7.89 -11.65
N VAL A 9 0.87 -7.80 -10.35
CA VAL A 9 1.93 -7.54 -9.34
C VAL A 9 2.34 -8.87 -8.71
N SER A 10 3.60 -9.26 -8.88
CA SER A 10 4.21 -10.42 -8.22
C SER A 10 5.23 -9.95 -7.20
N LEU A 11 4.96 -10.22 -5.92
CA LEU A 11 5.91 -10.00 -4.83
C LEU A 11 6.68 -11.29 -4.57
N THR A 12 8.02 -11.21 -4.53
CA THR A 12 8.87 -12.32 -4.09
C THR A 12 9.44 -11.97 -2.73
N ILE A 13 9.11 -12.78 -1.72
CA ILE A 13 9.66 -12.67 -0.37
C ILE A 13 10.42 -13.94 0.02
N ALA A 14 11.35 -13.82 0.95
CA ALA A 14 12.04 -14.96 1.52
C ALA A 14 11.04 -15.90 2.21
N ASP A 15 11.26 -17.21 2.13
CA ASP A 15 10.33 -18.21 2.70
C ASP A 15 10.13 -18.05 4.20
N ALA A 16 11.17 -17.62 4.90
CA ALA A 16 11.11 -17.31 6.32
C ALA A 16 10.05 -16.25 6.66
N LEU A 17 9.73 -15.35 5.72
CA LEU A 17 8.76 -14.27 5.87
C LEU A 17 7.37 -14.61 5.34
N THR A 18 7.15 -15.88 4.95
CA THR A 18 5.82 -16.33 4.49
C THR A 18 4.77 -15.97 5.55
N PRO A 19 3.72 -15.21 5.16
CA PRO A 19 2.68 -14.82 6.09
C PRO A 19 2.00 -16.04 6.71
N PRO A 20 1.60 -15.97 7.99
CA PRO A 20 0.83 -17.06 8.60
C PRO A 20 -0.52 -17.20 7.90
N ALA A 21 -1.07 -18.42 7.85
CA ALA A 21 -2.31 -18.72 7.11
C ALA A 21 -3.52 -17.86 7.51
N LYS A 22 -3.53 -17.32 8.73
CA LYS A 22 -4.59 -16.42 9.22
C LYS A 22 -4.44 -14.97 8.74
N ALA A 23 -3.25 -14.55 8.28
CA ALA A 23 -3.04 -13.20 7.77
C ALA A 23 -3.95 -12.92 6.57
N GLY A 24 -4.59 -11.75 6.55
CA GLY A 24 -5.58 -11.37 5.53
C GLY A 24 -6.98 -11.96 5.72
N ASN A 25 -7.15 -12.90 6.66
CA ASN A 25 -8.44 -13.58 6.92
C ASN A 25 -9.07 -13.19 8.27
N LEU A 26 -8.43 -12.29 9.03
CA LEU A 26 -8.96 -11.82 10.31
C LEU A 26 -9.98 -10.70 10.10
N SER A 27 -11.09 -10.77 10.84
CA SER A 27 -12.04 -9.67 10.96
C SER A 27 -11.44 -8.47 11.71
N ALA A 28 -12.04 -7.28 11.56
CA ALA A 28 -11.58 -6.07 12.24
C ALA A 28 -11.56 -6.22 13.77
N ASP A 29 -12.54 -6.93 14.35
CA ASP A 29 -12.61 -7.16 15.80
C ASP A 29 -11.53 -8.13 16.29
N GLU A 30 -11.20 -9.15 15.50
CA GLU A 30 -10.08 -10.05 15.82
C GLU A 30 -8.74 -9.29 15.78
N VAL A 31 -8.52 -8.45 14.76
CA VAL A 31 -7.31 -7.62 14.65
C VAL A 31 -7.15 -6.65 15.83
N ARG A 32 -8.26 -6.11 16.33
CA ARG A 32 -8.28 -5.21 17.50
C ARG A 32 -7.89 -5.90 18.80
N ARG A 33 -8.23 -7.18 18.94
CA ARG A 33 -7.91 -7.99 20.14
C ARG A 33 -6.47 -8.50 20.16
N LEU A 34 -5.77 -8.48 19.03
CA LEU A 34 -4.38 -8.89 18.96
C LEU A 34 -3.49 -7.97 19.82
N PRO A 35 -2.57 -8.52 20.63
CA PRO A 35 -1.56 -7.75 21.33
C PRO A 35 -0.77 -6.88 20.34
N LYS A 36 -0.60 -5.60 20.68
CA LYS A 36 0.21 -4.68 19.89
C LYS A 36 1.59 -4.61 20.51
N ALA A 37 2.57 -5.18 19.83
CA ALA A 37 3.96 -5.05 20.25
C ALA A 37 4.40 -3.58 20.11
N PRO A 38 5.24 -3.08 21.04
CA PRO A 38 5.93 -1.81 20.84
C PRO A 38 6.93 -1.93 19.68
N ARG A 39 7.32 -0.78 19.13
CA ARG A 39 8.35 -0.71 18.07
C ARG A 39 9.71 -1.19 18.59
N GLY A 40 10.54 -1.72 17.68
CA GLY A 40 11.91 -2.16 17.98
C GLY A 40 11.99 -3.50 18.70
N ILE A 41 11.01 -4.39 18.50
CA ILE A 41 10.99 -5.72 19.11
C ILE A 41 12.16 -6.58 18.61
N GLY A 42 12.64 -6.38 17.38
CA GLY A 42 13.85 -7.03 16.87
C GLY A 42 15.07 -6.72 17.72
N LEU A 43 15.33 -5.42 17.95
CA LEU A 43 16.46 -4.95 18.76
C LEU A 43 16.36 -5.42 20.22
N ALA A 44 15.18 -5.33 20.83
CA ALA A 44 14.95 -5.82 22.18
C ALA A 44 15.19 -7.34 22.27
N GLY A 45 14.73 -8.10 21.28
CA GLY A 45 14.98 -9.54 21.18
C GLY A 45 16.45 -9.89 21.08
N ALA A 46 17.21 -9.16 20.25
CA ALA A 46 18.65 -9.36 20.08
C ALA A 46 19.43 -9.09 21.37
N HIS A 47 19.18 -7.97 22.04
CA HIS A 47 19.80 -7.68 23.34
C HIS A 47 19.44 -8.72 24.40
N THR A 48 18.19 -9.18 24.41
CA THR A 48 17.72 -10.18 25.38
C THR A 48 18.36 -11.54 25.12
N ALA A 49 18.44 -11.99 23.86
CA ALA A 49 19.08 -13.24 23.49
C ALA A 49 20.58 -13.26 23.87
N ASP A 50 21.29 -12.15 23.63
CA ASP A 50 22.68 -11.99 24.06
C ASP A 50 22.82 -12.02 25.59
N ALA A 51 21.92 -11.34 26.32
CA ALA A 51 21.90 -11.36 27.78
C ALA A 51 21.62 -12.77 28.34
N ILE A 52 20.73 -13.54 27.71
CA ILE A 52 20.47 -14.95 28.06
C ILE A 52 21.75 -15.76 27.92
N GLY A 53 22.46 -15.63 26.80
CA GLY A 53 23.72 -16.33 26.56
C GLY A 53 24.77 -16.01 27.62
N LYS A 54 24.86 -14.74 28.03
CA LYS A 54 25.78 -14.27 29.08
C LYS A 54 25.39 -14.75 30.48
N ALA A 55 24.09 -14.85 30.77
CA ALA A 55 23.58 -15.29 32.06
C ALA A 55 23.85 -16.78 32.31
N GLY A 56 23.84 -17.60 31.25
CA GLY A 56 24.09 -19.05 31.33
C GLY A 56 23.15 -19.73 32.32
N THR A 57 23.70 -20.50 33.24
CA THR A 57 22.92 -21.27 34.25
C THR A 57 22.31 -20.42 35.36
N LYS A 58 22.61 -19.11 35.43
CA LYS A 58 22.02 -18.21 36.43
C LYS A 58 20.57 -17.83 36.12
N LEU A 59 20.13 -18.08 34.90
CA LEU A 59 18.80 -17.77 34.41
C LEU A 59 18.07 -19.08 34.07
N THR A 60 16.89 -19.27 34.64
CA THR A 60 15.98 -20.35 34.23
C THR A 60 14.95 -19.77 33.26
N LEU A 61 14.98 -20.22 32.02
CA LEU A 61 14.00 -19.82 31.01
C LEU A 61 12.76 -20.72 31.05
N PRO A 62 11.62 -20.25 30.51
CA PRO A 62 10.50 -21.11 30.17
C PRO A 62 10.94 -22.27 29.26
N ALA A 63 10.30 -23.43 29.42
CA ALA A 63 10.75 -24.69 28.80
C ALA A 63 10.76 -24.67 27.26
N ASP A 64 9.94 -23.81 26.65
CA ASP A 64 9.74 -23.67 25.21
C ASP A 64 10.50 -22.49 24.60
N ILE A 65 11.24 -21.72 25.40
CA ILE A 65 11.95 -20.52 24.95
C ILE A 65 13.46 -20.70 25.09
N THR A 66 14.16 -20.64 23.96
CA THR A 66 15.63 -20.50 23.92
C THR A 66 16.03 -19.13 23.40
N ALA A 67 17.30 -18.73 23.60
CA ALA A 67 17.83 -17.48 23.06
C ALA A 67 17.69 -17.42 21.54
N GLU A 68 17.94 -18.54 20.86
CA GLU A 68 17.88 -18.66 19.41
C GLU A 68 16.44 -18.53 18.90
N ILE A 69 15.48 -19.17 19.56
CA ILE A 69 14.05 -19.07 19.20
C ILE A 69 13.56 -17.63 19.37
N LEU A 70 13.90 -16.99 20.50
CA LEU A 70 13.52 -15.61 20.77
C LEU A 70 14.08 -14.67 19.69
N LEU A 71 15.37 -14.78 19.40
CA LEU A 71 16.04 -13.98 18.38
C LEU A 71 15.38 -14.17 17.00
N ALA A 72 15.12 -15.42 16.60
CA ALA A 72 14.54 -15.72 15.31
C ALA A 72 13.13 -15.14 15.14
N VAL A 73 12.28 -15.23 16.17
CA VAL A 73 10.91 -14.69 16.13
C VAL A 73 10.93 -13.15 16.11
N CYS A 74 11.77 -12.52 16.93
CA CYS A 74 11.92 -11.07 16.96
C CYS A 74 12.48 -10.52 15.65
N GLN A 75 13.49 -11.16 15.06
CA GLN A 75 14.06 -10.75 13.78
C GLN A 75 13.04 -10.88 12.65
N LYS A 76 12.29 -11.99 12.61
CA LYS A 76 11.25 -12.19 11.60
C LYS A 76 10.17 -11.10 11.63
N ALA A 77 9.80 -10.61 12.82
CA ALA A 77 8.87 -9.50 12.95
C ALA A 77 9.43 -8.20 12.34
N GLU A 78 10.68 -7.87 12.67
CA GLU A 78 11.37 -6.68 12.13
C GLU A 78 11.56 -6.75 10.61
N ASP A 79 11.90 -7.92 10.08
CA ASP A 79 12.08 -8.14 8.65
C ASP A 79 10.77 -7.93 7.87
N ILE A 80 9.63 -8.37 8.42
CA ILE A 80 8.32 -8.09 7.83
C ILE A 80 8.00 -6.59 7.87
N ASP A 81 8.31 -5.90 8.97
CA ASP A 81 8.09 -4.45 9.07
C ASP A 81 8.88 -3.69 7.99
N GLN A 82 10.11 -4.13 7.68
CA GLN A 82 10.88 -3.56 6.57
C GLN A 82 10.21 -3.79 5.21
N VAL A 83 9.69 -5.00 4.95
CA VAL A 83 8.95 -5.29 3.71
C VAL A 83 7.70 -4.39 3.58
N ILE A 84 7.00 -4.13 4.68
CA ILE A 84 5.85 -3.22 4.70
C ILE A 84 6.28 -1.81 4.29
N ILE A 85 7.36 -1.29 4.87
CA ILE A 85 7.89 0.04 4.55
C ILE A 85 8.24 0.13 3.05
N ASP A 86 8.91 -0.88 2.50
CA ASP A 86 9.28 -0.90 1.09
C ASP A 86 8.05 -0.86 0.18
N LEU A 87 6.99 -1.60 0.54
CA LEU A 87 5.71 -1.59 -0.18
C LEU A 87 5.01 -0.23 -0.10
N GLU A 88 5.08 0.47 1.04
CA GLU A 88 4.51 1.81 1.20
C GLU A 88 5.24 2.85 0.33
N VAL A 89 6.56 2.73 0.19
CA VAL A 89 7.35 3.56 -0.73
C VAL A 89 6.91 3.32 -2.18
N VAL A 90 6.81 2.06 -2.60
CA VAL A 90 6.35 1.71 -3.95
C VAL A 90 4.94 2.23 -4.21
N LEU A 91 4.02 2.05 -3.26
CA LEU A 91 2.66 2.57 -3.35
C LEU A 91 2.65 4.09 -3.54
N THR A 92 3.49 4.81 -2.81
CA THR A 92 3.60 6.27 -2.89
C THR A 92 4.08 6.71 -4.27
N ILE A 93 5.09 6.05 -4.83
CA ILE A 93 5.59 6.30 -6.18
C ILE A 93 4.49 6.07 -7.22
N LEU A 94 3.77 4.95 -7.14
CA LEU A 94 2.70 4.63 -8.08
C LEU A 94 1.53 5.63 -8.00
N LYS A 95 1.17 6.10 -6.80
CA LYS A 95 0.16 7.18 -6.64
C LYS A 95 0.60 8.46 -7.33
N GLN A 96 1.87 8.86 -7.17
CA GLN A 96 2.41 10.05 -7.85
C GLN A 96 2.46 9.87 -9.37
N ALA A 97 2.90 8.70 -9.85
CA ALA A 97 2.91 8.40 -11.27
C ALA A 97 1.51 8.47 -11.88
N ASN A 98 0.50 7.88 -11.21
CA ASN A 98 -0.88 7.96 -11.66
C ASN A 98 -1.39 9.40 -11.75
N LEU A 99 -1.07 10.25 -10.76
CA LEU A 99 -1.43 11.66 -10.79
C LEU A 99 -0.85 12.38 -12.03
N LEU A 100 0.40 12.08 -12.37
CA LEU A 100 1.06 12.66 -13.55
C LEU A 100 0.42 12.16 -14.86
N PHE A 101 0.15 10.86 -14.97
CA PHE A 101 -0.54 10.30 -16.13
C PHE A 101 -1.95 10.84 -16.29
N ASP A 102 -2.70 10.97 -15.20
CA ASP A 102 -4.04 11.57 -15.21
C ASP A 102 -3.99 13.04 -15.66
N ALA A 103 -3.00 13.80 -15.22
CA ALA A 103 -2.83 15.19 -15.62
C ALA A 103 -2.51 15.31 -17.12
N GLU A 104 -1.63 14.46 -17.64
CA GLU A 104 -1.29 14.41 -19.06
C GLU A 104 -2.50 14.00 -19.92
N ALA A 105 -3.17 12.91 -19.55
CA ALA A 105 -4.37 12.44 -20.24
C ALA A 105 -5.49 13.49 -20.23
N TRP A 106 -5.66 14.19 -19.11
CA TRP A 106 -6.62 15.29 -18.99
C TRP A 106 -6.31 16.44 -19.94
N GLU A 107 -5.05 16.86 -20.04
CA GLU A 107 -4.64 17.93 -20.96
C GLU A 107 -4.84 17.52 -22.42
N MET A 108 -4.55 16.28 -22.78
CA MET A 108 -4.83 15.74 -24.12
C MET A 108 -6.34 15.76 -24.43
N LEU A 109 -7.17 15.25 -23.52
CA LEU A 109 -8.63 15.28 -23.69
C LEU A 109 -9.18 16.70 -23.81
N ARG A 110 -8.64 17.65 -23.05
CA ARG A 110 -9.02 19.06 -23.12
C ARG A 110 -8.70 19.65 -24.50
N ARG A 111 -7.49 19.42 -25.02
CA ARG A 111 -7.09 19.89 -26.35
C ARG A 111 -7.97 19.31 -27.46
N VAL A 112 -8.28 18.01 -27.39
CA VAL A 112 -9.19 17.36 -28.34
C VAL A 112 -10.58 17.99 -28.25
N ASN A 113 -11.13 18.16 -27.05
CA ASN A 113 -12.42 18.81 -26.85
C ASN A 113 -12.46 20.24 -27.42
N ASP A 114 -11.41 21.03 -27.20
CA ASP A 114 -11.33 22.40 -27.70
C ASP A 114 -11.30 22.43 -29.24
N GLN A 115 -10.56 21.50 -29.86
CA GLN A 115 -10.50 21.35 -31.31
C GLN A 115 -11.83 20.88 -31.92
N VAL A 116 -12.48 19.87 -31.31
CA VAL A 116 -13.79 19.37 -31.77
C VAL A 116 -14.83 20.48 -31.69
N LYS A 117 -14.86 21.28 -30.61
CA LYS A 117 -15.77 22.44 -30.49
C LYS A 117 -15.52 23.50 -31.56
N ALA A 118 -14.27 23.75 -31.93
CA ALA A 118 -13.96 24.70 -32.99
C ALA A 118 -14.48 24.22 -34.36
N GLN A 119 -14.35 22.92 -34.65
CA GLN A 119 -14.79 22.33 -35.91
C GLN A 119 -16.30 22.08 -35.99
N ALA A 120 -16.95 21.75 -34.86
CA ALA A 120 -18.39 21.51 -34.78
C ALA A 120 -19.24 22.68 -35.30
N LYS A 121 -18.69 23.91 -35.25
CA LYS A 121 -19.32 25.11 -35.85
C LYS A 121 -19.58 24.98 -37.36
N TYR A 122 -18.74 24.21 -38.05
CA TYR A 122 -18.79 24.02 -39.50
C TYR A 122 -19.19 22.59 -39.90
N ALA A 123 -19.15 21.65 -38.94
CA ALA A 123 -19.49 20.24 -39.10
C ALA A 123 -20.30 19.76 -37.88
N PRO A 124 -21.61 20.05 -37.82
CA PRO A 124 -22.45 19.77 -36.65
C PRO A 124 -22.53 18.29 -36.25
N GLU A 125 -22.31 17.37 -37.19
CA GLU A 125 -22.24 15.93 -36.94
C GLU A 125 -21.16 15.54 -35.91
N LEU A 126 -20.12 16.36 -35.75
CA LEU A 126 -19.09 16.16 -34.74
C LEU A 126 -19.63 16.27 -33.31
N GLU A 127 -20.70 17.04 -33.08
CA GLU A 127 -21.32 17.12 -31.76
C GLU A 127 -21.98 15.82 -31.33
N ILE A 128 -22.52 15.07 -32.30
CA ILE A 128 -23.15 13.77 -32.06
C ILE A 128 -22.06 12.72 -31.81
N ILE A 129 -21.02 12.70 -32.65
CA ILE A 129 -19.92 11.71 -32.57
C ILE A 129 -19.15 11.84 -31.25
N PHE A 130 -18.89 13.05 -30.77
CA PHE A 130 -18.10 13.31 -29.56
C PHE A 130 -18.95 13.60 -28.32
N ARG A 131 -20.24 13.26 -28.32
CA ARG A 131 -21.17 13.58 -27.22
C ARG A 131 -20.67 13.11 -25.85
N THR A 132 -20.13 11.90 -25.75
CA THR A 132 -19.57 11.36 -24.49
C THR A 132 -18.44 12.22 -23.93
N LEU A 133 -17.58 12.77 -24.81
CA LEU A 133 -16.51 13.68 -24.40
C LEU A 133 -17.08 14.99 -23.85
N PHE A 134 -18.10 15.56 -24.50
CA PHE A 134 -18.75 16.79 -24.04
C PHE A 134 -19.48 16.60 -22.70
N ASP A 135 -20.20 15.49 -22.54
CA ASP A 135 -20.87 15.14 -21.29
C ASP A 135 -19.85 14.95 -20.15
N PHE A 136 -18.72 14.30 -20.42
CA PHE A 136 -17.64 14.14 -19.44
C PHE A 136 -16.99 15.48 -19.05
N MET A 137 -16.64 16.31 -20.03
CA MET A 137 -15.97 17.60 -19.79
C MET A 137 -16.89 18.63 -19.10
N SER A 138 -18.21 18.52 -19.26
CA SER A 138 -19.18 19.41 -18.60
C SER A 138 -19.41 19.08 -17.13
N ARG A 139 -19.32 17.80 -16.72
CA ARG A 139 -19.49 17.36 -15.32
C ARG A 139 -18.45 17.95 -14.36
N LYS A 140 -17.24 18.27 -14.84
CA LYS A 140 -16.17 18.82 -13.99
C LYS A 140 -16.40 20.29 -13.59
N ARG A 141 -17.34 21.00 -14.25
CA ARG A 141 -17.67 22.39 -13.91
C ARG A 141 -18.54 22.52 -12.65
N SER A 142 -19.26 21.47 -12.24
CA SER A 142 -20.21 21.53 -11.11
C SER A 142 -19.61 21.12 -9.76
N SER A 143 -18.39 20.58 -9.71
CA SER A 143 -17.78 20.09 -8.46
C SER A 143 -16.73 21.04 -7.84
N SER A 144 -16.55 22.25 -8.38
CA SER A 144 -15.59 23.25 -7.87
C SER A 144 -16.26 24.43 -7.16
N GLN A 145 -17.56 24.38 -6.87
CA GLN A 145 -18.18 25.30 -5.91
C GLN A 145 -18.07 24.68 -4.52
N GLY A 146 -17.05 25.10 -3.77
CA GLY A 146 -16.96 24.84 -2.33
C GLY A 146 -18.20 25.39 -1.60
N PRO A 147 -18.47 24.89 -0.38
CA PRO A 147 -19.68 25.26 0.35
C PRO A 147 -19.66 26.76 0.62
N THR A 148 -20.62 27.49 0.07
CA THR A 148 -21.04 28.77 0.63
C THR A 148 -21.58 28.49 2.02
N GLU A 149 -20.85 28.95 3.03
CA GLU A 149 -21.28 29.00 4.43
C GLU A 149 -22.64 29.71 4.52
N GLY A 150 -23.55 29.09 5.27
CA GLY A 150 -24.86 29.62 5.67
C GLY A 150 -25.30 28.94 6.94
#